data_AF-A0AAN5DFY7-F1
#
_entry.id   AF-A0AAN5DFY7-F1
#
_cell.length_a   1.000
_cell.length_b   1.000
_cell.length_c   1.000
_cell.angle_alpha   90.00
_cell.angle_beta   90.00
_cell.angle_gamma   90.00
#
_symmetry.space_group_name_H-M   'P 1'
#
loop_
_entity.id
_entity.type
_entity.pdbx_description
1 polymer ?
#
loop_
_entity_poly.entity_id
_entity_poly.type
_entity_poly.pdbx_seq_one_letter_code
_entity_poly.pdbx_strand_id
1 'polypeptide(L)'
;MTSTNPDKIIFNHSDTPTSRRLLIRNPTSSVFILKIVPTNDSVISVDARNIMLKPRNFVPVNIVVKTTSIPLFEYESHAVNIYARPYSTAHHKSIQEWIADSGTENLKQRVQSLTIKVSKEYSARDTVIDLPGAAQAVEPTVWAQNSRPDCPLDKDTITAVLFDADCVTAQVIDPADTRFTPTATNCGAIAGWAMATAAEWLQLPVAIGAN
;
A
#
# COMPACT_ATOMS: atom_id res chain seq x y z
N MET A 1 2.78 18.98 -19.68
CA MET A 1 2.74 19.59 -18.33
C MET A 1 2.31 18.52 -17.36
N THR A 2 3.23 17.98 -16.56
CA THR A 2 2.90 17.05 -15.48
C THR A 2 2.31 17.86 -14.33
N SER A 3 0.98 18.03 -14.36
CA SER A 3 0.25 18.69 -13.28
C SER A 3 0.38 17.82 -12.02
N THR A 4 1.16 18.28 -11.05
CA THR A 4 1.26 17.65 -9.74
C THR A 4 -0.01 17.93 -8.94
N ASN A 5 -0.48 16.94 -8.19
CA ASN A 5 -1.62 17.15 -7.29
C ASN A 5 -1.29 18.20 -6.22
N PRO A 6 -2.28 18.98 -5.77
CA PRO A 6 -2.07 19.97 -4.72
C PRO A 6 -1.79 19.30 -3.37
N ASP A 7 -0.93 19.90 -2.55
CA ASP A 7 -0.59 19.42 -1.20
C ASP A 7 -1.43 20.09 -0.10
N LYS A 8 -2.03 21.24 -0.40
CA LYS A 8 -2.76 22.05 0.58
C LYS A 8 -4.13 22.46 0.04
N ILE A 9 -5.11 22.47 0.93
CA ILE A 9 -6.44 23.06 0.68
C ILE A 9 -6.63 24.23 1.63
N ILE A 10 -6.98 25.39 1.08
CA ILE A 10 -7.07 26.63 1.87
C ILE A 10 -8.53 26.86 2.27
N PHE A 11 -8.76 27.06 3.56
CA PHE A 11 -10.05 27.47 4.10
C PHE A 11 -9.96 28.90 4.61
N ASN A 12 -11.00 29.68 4.38
CA ASN A 12 -11.07 31.02 4.93
C ASN A 12 -11.43 30.91 6.41
N HIS A 13 -10.80 31.72 7.26
CA HIS A 13 -11.19 31.79 8.65
C HIS A 13 -12.61 32.36 8.78
N SER A 14 -13.48 31.62 9.46
CA SER A 14 -14.88 31.99 9.71
C SER A 14 -15.36 31.44 11.05
N ASP A 15 -16.36 32.07 11.65
CA ASP A 15 -17.01 31.53 12.85
C ASP A 15 -17.98 30.39 12.52
N THR A 16 -18.45 30.35 11.27
CA THR A 16 -19.30 29.29 10.74
C THR A 16 -18.46 28.19 10.06
N PRO A 17 -18.94 26.93 10.03
CA PRO A 17 -18.26 25.87 9.29
C PRO A 17 -18.16 26.22 7.81
N THR A 18 -16.94 26.17 7.26
CA THR A 18 -16.70 26.46 5.84
C THR A 18 -16.61 25.17 5.04
N SER A 19 -17.33 25.12 3.91
CA SER A 19 -17.29 23.99 2.97
C SER A 19 -16.47 24.32 1.73
N ARG A 20 -15.68 23.35 1.25
CA ARG A 20 -14.93 23.41 -0.01
C ARG A 20 -15.12 22.12 -0.79
N ARG A 21 -15.07 22.24 -2.12
CA ARG A 21 -15.28 21.11 -3.02
C ARG A 21 -13.95 20.55 -3.49
N LEU A 22 -13.77 19.26 -3.30
CA LEU A 22 -12.68 18.46 -3.83
C LEU A 22 -13.18 17.69 -5.06
N LEU A 23 -12.63 17.99 -6.22
CA LEU A 23 -12.91 17.30 -7.48
C LEU A 23 -11.87 16.19 -7.68
N ILE A 24 -12.28 14.94 -7.49
CA ILE A 24 -11.41 13.78 -7.70
C ILE A 24 -11.68 13.25 -9.10
N ARG A 25 -10.67 13.27 -9.97
CA ARG A 25 -10.77 12.83 -11.37
C ARG A 25 -9.98 11.55 -11.56
N ASN A 26 -10.52 10.66 -12.38
CA ASN A 26 -9.84 9.46 -12.84
C ASN A 26 -9.56 9.58 -14.34
N PRO A 27 -8.38 10.10 -14.74
CA PRO A 27 -8.00 10.13 -16.16
C PRO A 27 -7.68 8.75 -16.73
N THR A 28 -7.53 7.71 -15.90
CA THR A 28 -7.11 6.38 -16.32
C THR A 28 -8.26 5.54 -16.91
N SER A 29 -7.90 4.38 -17.48
CA SER A 29 -8.84 3.36 -17.96
C SER A 29 -9.30 2.39 -16.87
N SER A 30 -8.72 2.44 -15.67
CA SER A 30 -9.01 1.52 -14.58
C SER A 30 -10.08 2.09 -13.65
N VAL A 31 -10.86 1.21 -13.03
CA VAL A 31 -11.79 1.60 -11.95
C VAL A 31 -10.98 1.73 -10.66
N PHE A 32 -11.22 2.77 -9.86
CA PHE A 32 -10.59 2.94 -8.56
C PHE A 32 -11.63 2.97 -7.45
N ILE A 33 -11.30 2.37 -6.31
CA ILE A 33 -12.01 2.57 -5.05
C ILE A 33 -11.21 3.56 -4.22
N LEU A 34 -11.89 4.59 -3.75
CA LEU A 34 -11.35 5.65 -2.93
C LEU A 34 -11.80 5.50 -1.49
N LYS A 35 -10.87 5.79 -0.58
CA LYS A 35 -11.12 5.92 0.86
C LYS A 35 -10.52 7.25 1.31
N ILE A 36 -11.37 8.13 1.82
CA ILE A 36 -11.01 9.47 2.29
C ILE A 36 -11.06 9.46 3.81
N VAL A 37 -9.90 9.67 4.42
CA VAL A 37 -9.70 9.58 5.87
C VAL A 37 -9.19 10.93 6.38
N PRO A 38 -10.03 11.73 7.06
CA PRO A 38 -9.56 12.93 7.74
C PRO A 38 -8.71 12.56 8.97
N THR A 39 -7.78 13.44 9.34
CA THR A 39 -6.93 13.25 10.52
C THR A 39 -7.72 13.42 11.82
N ASN A 40 -8.73 14.29 11.81
CA ASN A 40 -9.60 14.54 12.95
C ASN A 40 -11.06 14.70 12.49
N ASP A 41 -11.90 13.71 12.84
CA ASP A 41 -13.32 13.64 12.50
C ASP A 41 -14.18 14.71 13.19
N SER A 42 -13.73 15.28 14.30
CA SER A 42 -14.48 16.32 15.01
C SER A 42 -14.41 17.69 14.31
N VAL A 43 -13.27 17.96 13.68
CA VAL A 43 -12.94 19.21 13.00
C VAL A 43 -13.33 19.15 11.52
N ILE A 44 -13.09 18.02 10.88
CA ILE A 44 -13.25 17.82 9.45
C ILE A 44 -14.38 16.82 9.20
N SER A 45 -15.40 17.26 8.48
CA SER A 45 -16.46 16.40 7.97
C SER A 45 -16.33 16.23 6.47
N VAL A 46 -16.48 14.98 6.00
CA VAL A 46 -16.41 14.61 4.58
C VAL A 46 -17.70 13.89 4.22
N ASP A 47 -18.37 14.37 3.16
CA ASP A 47 -19.70 13.90 2.73
C ASP A 47 -19.68 12.43 2.28
N ALA A 48 -18.68 12.05 1.47
CA ALA A 48 -18.52 10.70 0.96
C ALA A 48 -17.10 10.18 1.22
N ARG A 49 -16.94 9.30 2.21
CA ARG A 49 -15.64 8.72 2.58
C ARG A 49 -15.20 7.60 1.64
N ASN A 50 -16.15 6.77 1.18
CA ASN A 50 -15.88 5.61 0.35
C ASN A 50 -16.55 5.79 -1.01
N ILE A 51 -15.78 5.79 -2.09
CA ILE A 51 -16.29 6.13 -3.43
C ILE A 51 -15.71 5.19 -4.48
N MET A 52 -16.56 4.62 -5.34
CA MET A 52 -16.10 3.93 -6.54
C MET A 52 -16.06 4.90 -7.73
N LEU A 53 -14.86 5.16 -8.26
CA LEU A 53 -14.65 6.06 -9.37
C LEU A 53 -14.39 5.29 -10.67
N LYS A 54 -15.32 5.45 -11.62
CA LYS A 54 -15.23 4.85 -12.96
C LYS A 54 -14.10 5.47 -13.78
N PRO A 55 -13.61 4.75 -14.82
CA PRO A 55 -12.62 5.27 -15.76
C PRO A 55 -13.11 6.55 -16.44
N ARG A 56 -12.20 7.49 -16.69
CA ARG A 56 -12.46 8.76 -17.39
C ARG A 56 -13.61 9.57 -16.79
N ASN A 57 -13.83 9.44 -15.48
CA ASN A 57 -14.91 10.11 -14.77
C ASN A 57 -14.36 10.93 -13.59
N PHE A 58 -15.18 11.83 -13.04
CA PHE A 58 -14.84 12.63 -11.88
C PHE A 58 -15.99 12.63 -10.88
N VAL A 59 -15.65 12.80 -9.60
CA VAL A 59 -16.63 12.91 -8.51
C VAL A 59 -16.30 14.14 -7.66
N PRO A 60 -17.28 15.03 -7.41
CA PRO A 60 -17.15 16.08 -6.42
C PRO A 60 -17.39 15.54 -5.02
N VAL A 61 -16.52 15.88 -4.07
CA VAL A 61 -16.64 15.58 -2.65
C VAL A 61 -16.60 16.87 -1.87
N ASN A 62 -17.57 17.08 -0.99
CA ASN A 62 -17.57 18.26 -0.12
C ASN A 62 -16.81 17.97 1.17
N ILE A 63 -15.88 18.88 1.50
CA ILE A 63 -15.11 18.87 2.74
C ILE A 63 -15.55 20.08 3.55
N VAL A 64 -16.09 19.83 4.74
CA VAL A 64 -16.55 20.86 5.68
C VAL A 64 -15.58 20.92 6.84
N VAL A 65 -15.05 22.11 7.12
CA VAL A 65 -14.11 22.34 8.21
C VAL A 65 -14.71 23.30 9.22
N LYS A 66 -14.71 22.89 10.49
CA LYS A 66 -15.03 23.75 11.62
C LYS A 66 -13.76 24.47 12.07
N THR A 67 -13.58 25.69 11.58
CA THR A 67 -12.44 26.56 11.87
C THR A 67 -12.34 26.97 13.34
N THR A 68 -13.46 26.99 14.07
CA THR A 68 -13.51 27.33 15.50
C THR A 68 -12.94 26.25 16.42
N SER A 69 -12.96 24.98 15.98
CA SER A 69 -12.40 23.85 16.72
C SER A 69 -10.91 23.63 16.46
N ILE A 70 -10.29 24.42 15.58
CA ILE A 70 -8.85 24.33 15.27
C ILE A 70 -8.09 25.24 16.24
N PRO A 71 -7.18 24.71 17.08
CA PRO A 71 -6.36 25.53 17.96
C PRO A 71 -5.50 26.53 17.17
N LEU A 72 -5.27 27.70 17.76
CA LEU A 72 -4.48 28.80 17.17
C LEU A 72 -3.05 28.42 16.76
N PHE A 73 -2.50 27.32 17.27
CA PHE A 73 -1.14 26.87 16.98
C PHE A 73 -1.09 25.59 16.12
N GLU A 74 -2.24 25.04 15.73
CA GLU A 74 -2.36 23.74 15.06
C GLU A 74 -2.85 23.82 13.61
N TYR A 75 -2.78 25.01 13.00
CA TYR A 75 -3.33 25.27 11.66
C TYR A 75 -2.76 24.44 10.51
N GLU A 76 -1.66 23.70 10.69
CA GLU A 76 -1.11 22.78 9.67
C GLU A 76 -1.12 21.31 10.13
N SER A 77 -1.67 21.00 11.31
CA SER A 77 -1.71 19.64 11.86
C SER A 77 -2.82 18.77 11.26
N HIS A 78 -3.84 19.40 10.69
CA HIS A 78 -5.03 18.73 10.19
C HIS A 78 -4.91 18.46 8.69
N ALA A 79 -5.08 17.20 8.30
CA ALA A 79 -5.02 16.80 6.90
C ALA A 79 -6.18 15.87 6.52
N VAL A 80 -6.49 15.82 5.22
CA VAL A 80 -7.37 14.84 4.61
C VAL A 80 -6.52 13.91 3.76
N ASN A 81 -6.42 12.65 4.18
CA ASN A 81 -5.67 11.62 3.48
C ASN A 81 -6.59 10.91 2.49
N ILE A 82 -6.17 10.84 1.24
CA ILE A 82 -6.93 10.20 0.17
C ILE A 82 -6.16 8.97 -0.26
N TYR A 83 -6.81 7.82 -0.15
CA TYR A 83 -6.27 6.53 -0.57
C TYR A 83 -7.06 6.00 -1.76
N ALA A 84 -6.37 5.33 -2.67
CA ALA A 84 -6.98 4.67 -3.81
C ALA A 84 -6.42 3.26 -3.99
N ARG A 85 -7.30 2.33 -4.34
CA ARG A 85 -6.93 0.99 -4.82
C ARG A 85 -7.62 0.71 -6.15
N PRO A 86 -6.94 0.10 -7.13
CA PRO A 86 -7.59 -0.31 -8.37
C PRO A 86 -8.61 -1.42 -8.05
N TYR A 87 -9.79 -1.33 -8.65
CA TYR A 87 -10.83 -2.33 -8.49
C TYR A 87 -10.61 -3.47 -9.50
N SER A 88 -10.66 -4.70 -9.00
CA SER A 88 -10.68 -5.91 -9.81
C SER A 88 -11.63 -6.93 -9.17
N THR A 89 -12.29 -7.74 -9.98
CA THR A 89 -13.17 -8.82 -9.50
C THR A 89 -12.42 -9.85 -8.66
N ALA A 90 -11.14 -10.09 -8.97
CA ALA A 90 -10.28 -11.00 -8.20
C ALA A 90 -10.06 -10.53 -6.75
N HIS A 91 -10.06 -9.20 -6.52
CA HIS A 91 -9.72 -8.58 -5.24
C HIS A 91 -10.92 -8.05 -4.47
N HIS A 92 -12.14 -8.40 -4.91
CA HIS A 92 -13.37 -7.82 -4.38
C HIS A 92 -13.50 -7.98 -2.86
N LYS A 93 -13.19 -9.16 -2.32
CA LYS A 93 -13.26 -9.44 -0.87
C LYS A 93 -12.24 -8.62 -0.07
N SER A 94 -10.98 -8.58 -0.51
CA SER A 94 -9.93 -7.77 0.12
C SER A 94 -10.26 -6.27 0.10
N ILE A 95 -10.90 -5.79 -0.98
CA ILE A 95 -11.34 -4.40 -1.07
C ILE A 95 -12.50 -4.14 -0.10
N GLN A 96 -13.45 -5.06 0.05
CA GLN A 96 -14.54 -4.92 1.02
C GLN A 96 -14.04 -4.83 2.46
N GLU A 97 -13.11 -5.72 2.83
CA GLU A 97 -12.44 -5.70 4.15
C GLU A 97 -11.69 -4.37 4.36
N TRP A 98 -10.94 -3.93 3.35
CA TRP A 98 -10.22 -2.65 3.40
C TRP A 98 -11.13 -1.42 3.56
N ILE A 99 -12.34 -1.45 2.99
CA ILE A 99 -13.33 -0.39 3.17
C ILE A 99 -13.93 -0.44 4.59
N ALA A 100 -14.20 -1.64 5.11
CA ALA A 100 -14.83 -1.84 6.41
C ALA A 100 -13.88 -1.50 7.57
N ASP A 101 -12.62 -1.91 7.47
CA ASP A 101 -11.64 -1.77 8.55
C ASP A 101 -10.93 -0.43 8.49
N SER A 102 -11.06 0.38 9.54
CA SER A 102 -10.33 1.65 9.67
C SER A 102 -8.89 1.39 10.17
N GLY A 103 -7.90 2.05 9.57
CA GLY A 103 -6.48 1.91 9.97
C GLY A 103 -5.68 0.88 9.18
N THR A 104 -6.29 0.24 8.17
CA THR A 104 -5.62 -0.72 7.27
C THR A 104 -5.00 -0.05 6.04
N GLU A 105 -5.02 1.28 5.97
CA GLU A 105 -4.53 2.05 4.83
C GLU A 105 -3.00 2.06 4.78
N ASN A 106 -2.45 1.76 3.60
CA ASN A 106 -1.01 1.78 3.38
C ASN A 106 -0.57 3.11 2.73
N LEU A 107 0.62 3.59 3.07
CA LEU A 107 1.29 4.71 2.40
C LEU A 107 1.41 4.50 0.89
N LYS A 108 1.60 3.26 0.43
CA LYS A 108 1.65 2.91 -1.00
C LYS A 108 0.33 3.14 -1.74
N GLN A 109 -0.79 3.12 -1.02
CA GLN A 109 -2.13 3.34 -1.57
C GLN A 109 -2.54 4.82 -1.49
N ARG A 110 -1.69 5.67 -0.89
CA ARG A 110 -2.00 7.09 -0.69
C ARG A 110 -1.81 7.87 -1.97
N VAL A 111 -2.90 8.44 -2.47
CA VAL A 111 -2.92 9.31 -3.65
C VAL A 111 -2.27 10.64 -3.32
N GLN A 112 -2.74 11.24 -2.22
CA GLN A 112 -2.35 12.58 -1.77
C GLN A 112 -2.76 12.76 -0.31
N SER A 113 -1.98 13.54 0.43
CA SER A 113 -2.40 14.11 1.72
C SER A 113 -2.63 15.60 1.51
N LEU A 114 -3.84 16.08 1.81
CA LEU A 114 -4.19 17.49 1.72
C LEU A 114 -4.15 18.12 3.11
N THR A 115 -3.12 18.92 3.37
CA THR A 115 -3.07 19.71 4.61
C THR A 115 -4.08 20.85 4.53
N ILE A 116 -4.90 20.99 5.56
CA ILE A 116 -5.84 22.09 5.69
C ILE A 116 -5.04 23.30 6.17
N LYS A 117 -5.04 24.39 5.39
CA LYS A 117 -4.47 25.68 5.80
C LYS A 117 -5.62 26.65 6.01
N VAL A 118 -5.74 27.19 7.22
CA VAL A 118 -6.69 28.29 7.49
C VAL A 118 -5.98 29.61 7.25
N SER A 119 -6.48 30.43 6.33
CA SER A 119 -5.88 31.74 6.05
C SER A 119 -6.93 32.79 5.69
N LYS A 120 -6.51 34.06 5.58
CA LYS A 120 -7.34 35.16 5.07
C LYS A 120 -7.14 35.40 3.57
N GLU A 121 -6.27 34.61 2.93
CA GLU A 121 -5.93 34.75 1.51
C GLU A 121 -7.04 34.21 0.62
N TYR A 122 -7.04 34.61 -0.66
CA TYR A 122 -7.95 34.06 -1.65
C TYR A 122 -7.71 32.54 -1.80
N SER A 123 -8.75 31.76 -1.52
CA SER A 123 -8.75 30.31 -1.73
C SER A 123 -9.65 29.94 -2.90
N ALA A 124 -9.12 29.12 -3.81
CA ALA A 124 -9.88 28.53 -4.91
C ALA A 124 -11.10 27.75 -4.38
N ARG A 125 -12.24 27.90 -5.07
CA ARG A 125 -13.49 27.23 -4.68
C ARG A 125 -13.38 25.70 -4.76
N ASP A 126 -12.71 25.23 -5.81
CA ASP A 126 -12.55 23.83 -6.13
C ASP A 126 -11.07 23.46 -6.09
N THR A 127 -10.75 22.37 -5.42
CA THR A 127 -9.44 21.72 -5.47
C THR A 127 -9.55 20.48 -6.33
N VAL A 128 -8.62 20.28 -7.27
CA VAL A 128 -8.68 19.14 -8.20
C VAL A 128 -7.56 18.16 -7.90
N ILE A 129 -7.89 16.87 -7.83
CA ILE A 129 -6.93 15.76 -7.66
C ILE A 129 -7.14 14.74 -8.76
N ASP A 130 -6.04 14.33 -9.38
CA ASP A 130 -6.02 13.28 -10.39
C ASP A 130 -5.52 11.95 -9.78
N LEU A 131 -6.23 10.88 -10.10
CA LEU A 131 -5.83 9.50 -9.78
C LEU A 131 -4.89 8.94 -10.85
N PRO A 132 -3.93 8.06 -10.48
CA PRO A 132 -3.68 7.54 -9.14
C PRO A 132 -2.85 8.47 -8.24
N GLY A 133 -2.39 9.62 -8.76
CA GLY A 133 -1.52 10.53 -8.01
C GLY A 133 -0.21 9.85 -7.61
N ALA A 134 0.09 9.86 -6.31
CA ALA A 134 1.24 9.14 -5.74
C ALA A 134 0.95 7.67 -5.39
N ALA A 135 -0.30 7.20 -5.54
CA ALA A 135 -0.66 5.83 -5.20
C ALA A 135 -0.15 4.82 -6.24
N GLN A 136 0.26 3.66 -5.75
CA GLN A 136 0.61 2.53 -6.60
C GLN A 136 -0.67 1.84 -7.09
N ALA A 137 -0.88 1.84 -8.41
CA ALA A 137 -2.02 1.16 -9.05
C ALA A 137 -1.76 -0.34 -9.32
N VAL A 138 -0.73 -0.92 -8.73
CA VAL A 138 -0.35 -2.33 -8.90
C VAL A 138 -0.73 -3.07 -7.64
N GLU A 139 -1.71 -3.96 -7.76
CA GLU A 139 -2.10 -4.89 -6.71
C GLU A 139 -1.60 -6.29 -7.06
N PRO A 140 -1.07 -7.05 -6.08
CA PRO A 140 -0.64 -8.43 -6.31
C PRO A 140 -1.85 -9.23 -6.79
N THR A 141 -1.88 -9.58 -8.07
CA THR A 141 -2.92 -10.42 -8.62
C THR A 141 -2.51 -11.86 -8.47
N VAL A 142 -3.41 -12.68 -7.95
CA VAL A 142 -3.25 -14.13 -7.82
C VAL A 142 -3.36 -14.76 -9.22
N TRP A 143 -2.50 -14.37 -10.15
CA TRP A 143 -2.39 -15.03 -11.45
C TRP A 143 -1.73 -16.42 -11.34
N ALA A 144 -1.10 -16.71 -10.19
CA ALA A 144 -0.24 -17.88 -10.01
C ALA A 144 -0.68 -18.86 -8.91
N GLN A 145 -1.89 -18.76 -8.35
CA GLN A 145 -2.36 -19.77 -7.37
C GLN A 145 -3.71 -20.38 -7.75
N ASN A 146 -3.59 -21.59 -8.32
CA ASN A 146 -4.44 -22.78 -8.11
C ASN A 146 -5.95 -22.73 -8.38
N SER A 147 -6.52 -21.61 -8.82
CA SER A 147 -7.98 -21.47 -8.92
C SER A 147 -8.52 -21.11 -10.30
N ARG A 148 -7.66 -21.01 -11.32
CA ARG A 148 -8.09 -20.84 -12.71
C ARG A 148 -7.69 -22.06 -13.56
N PRO A 149 -8.62 -22.95 -13.91
CA PRO A 149 -8.33 -24.09 -14.80
C PRO A 149 -7.91 -23.68 -16.22
N ASP A 150 -7.96 -22.38 -16.53
CA ASP A 150 -7.76 -21.82 -17.86
C ASP A 150 -6.51 -20.94 -17.97
N CYS A 151 -5.61 -20.94 -16.97
CA CYS A 151 -4.35 -20.21 -17.08
C CYS A 151 -3.42 -20.95 -18.06
N PRO A 152 -3.20 -20.46 -19.30
CA PRO A 152 -2.42 -21.20 -20.30
C PRO A 152 -0.92 -21.17 -19.97
N LEU A 153 -0.47 -20.12 -19.27
CA LEU A 153 0.93 -19.88 -18.91
C LEU A 153 1.48 -20.89 -17.89
N ASP A 154 0.63 -21.45 -17.03
CA ASP A 154 1.06 -22.41 -15.99
C ASP A 154 0.97 -23.87 -16.48
N LYS A 155 0.18 -24.13 -17.53
CA LYS A 155 0.10 -25.45 -18.19
C LYS A 155 1.33 -25.79 -19.02
N ASP A 156 2.13 -24.79 -19.38
CA ASP A 156 3.34 -24.93 -20.21
C ASP A 156 4.63 -25.02 -19.39
N THR A 157 4.54 -25.25 -18.08
CA THR A 157 5.71 -25.55 -17.21
C THR A 157 6.23 -26.97 -17.39
N ILE A 158 6.02 -27.59 -18.56
CA ILE A 158 6.54 -28.92 -18.92
C ILE A 158 8.08 -28.90 -18.97
N THR A 159 8.68 -27.73 -19.21
CA THR A 159 10.14 -27.52 -19.21
C THR A 159 10.70 -27.03 -17.87
N ALA A 160 9.86 -26.79 -16.86
CA ALA A 160 10.33 -26.40 -15.53
C ALA A 160 10.82 -27.65 -14.78
N VAL A 161 12.03 -28.08 -15.11
CA VAL A 161 12.72 -29.13 -14.37
C VAL A 161 13.14 -28.55 -13.02
N LEU A 162 12.86 -29.27 -11.93
CA LEU A 162 13.36 -28.96 -10.60
C LEU A 162 14.89 -28.81 -10.72
N PHE A 163 15.50 -27.70 -10.26
CA PHE A 163 16.96 -27.51 -10.34
C PHE A 163 17.74 -28.66 -9.66
N ASP A 164 17.11 -29.39 -8.74
CA ASP A 164 17.71 -30.56 -8.08
C ASP A 164 17.73 -31.82 -8.94
N ALA A 165 16.99 -31.87 -10.07
CA ALA A 165 16.87 -33.06 -10.90
C ALA A 165 17.95 -33.17 -12.00
N ASP A 166 18.76 -32.12 -12.22
CA ASP A 166 19.78 -32.10 -13.28
C ASP A 166 21.21 -31.85 -12.77
N CYS A 167 21.51 -32.32 -11.55
CA CYS A 167 22.87 -32.36 -11.01
C CYS A 167 23.74 -33.48 -11.62
N VAL A 168 23.22 -34.24 -12.60
CA VAL A 168 23.91 -35.40 -13.21
C VAL A 168 24.86 -34.98 -14.34
N THR A 169 24.81 -33.72 -14.78
CA THR A 169 25.72 -33.18 -15.82
C THR A 169 27.05 -32.65 -15.28
N ALA A 170 27.23 -32.61 -13.96
CA ALA A 170 28.52 -32.27 -13.37
C ALA A 170 29.56 -33.36 -13.73
N GLN A 171 30.57 -32.99 -14.52
CA GLN A 171 31.75 -33.85 -14.68
C GLN A 171 32.33 -34.15 -13.30
N VAL A 172 32.65 -35.42 -13.05
CA VAL A 172 33.45 -35.82 -11.89
C VAL A 172 34.74 -35.01 -11.96
N ILE A 173 35.00 -34.21 -10.91
CA ILE A 173 36.23 -33.42 -10.79
C ILE A 173 37.40 -34.41 -10.92
N ASP A 174 38.21 -34.25 -11.97
CA ASP A 174 39.41 -35.06 -12.14
C ASP A 174 40.30 -34.80 -10.91
N PRO A 175 40.91 -35.81 -10.28
CA PRO A 175 41.94 -35.58 -9.25
C PRO A 175 43.04 -34.60 -9.72
N ALA A 176 43.27 -34.50 -11.03
CA ALA A 176 44.14 -33.51 -11.65
C ALA A 176 43.60 -32.06 -11.61
N ASP A 177 42.33 -31.80 -11.31
CA ASP A 177 41.82 -30.43 -11.13
C ASP A 177 41.96 -29.94 -9.67
N THR A 178 42.20 -30.86 -8.72
CA THR A 178 42.42 -30.51 -7.30
C THR A 178 43.84 -29.99 -6.97
N ARG A 179 44.76 -29.97 -7.94
CA ARG A 179 46.12 -29.45 -7.74
C ARG A 179 46.19 -27.92 -7.61
N PHE A 180 45.09 -27.22 -7.89
CA PHE A 180 44.96 -25.77 -7.68
C PHE A 180 44.00 -25.40 -6.54
N THR A 181 43.28 -26.36 -5.95
CA THR A 181 42.53 -26.08 -4.72
C THR A 181 43.53 -25.91 -3.58
N PRO A 182 43.61 -24.74 -2.93
CA PRO A 182 44.49 -24.55 -1.78
C PRO A 182 44.10 -25.58 -0.72
N THR A 183 45.07 -26.36 -0.28
CA THR A 183 44.92 -27.22 0.90
C THR A 183 44.40 -26.36 2.03
N ALA A 184 43.39 -26.83 2.76
CA ALA A 184 42.84 -26.15 3.91
C ALA A 184 43.94 -26.02 4.97
N THR A 185 44.76 -24.97 4.87
CA THR A 185 45.58 -24.49 5.96
C THR A 185 44.62 -24.11 7.07
N ASN A 186 44.79 -24.76 8.21
CA ASN A 186 44.12 -24.47 9.47
C ASN A 186 44.06 -22.94 9.70
N CYS A 187 42.96 -22.32 9.30
CA CYS A 187 42.64 -20.94 9.66
C CYS A 187 41.77 -20.99 10.91
N GLY A 188 42.27 -20.32 11.95
CA GLY A 188 41.67 -20.31 13.28
C GLY A 188 40.23 -19.84 13.31
N ALA A 189 39.57 -20.23 14.40
CA ALA A 189 38.19 -19.95 14.75
C ALA A 189 37.71 -18.54 14.39
N ILE A 190 36.56 -18.46 13.72
CA ILE A 190 35.52 -17.48 14.05
C ILE A 190 34.19 -18.24 14.09
N ALA A 191 33.70 -18.41 15.32
CA ALA A 191 32.35 -18.86 15.60
C ALA A 191 31.32 -17.87 15.05
N GLY A 192 30.18 -18.40 14.61
CA GLY A 192 28.97 -17.60 14.45
C GLY A 192 28.25 -17.81 13.14
N TRP A 193 27.10 -18.50 13.25
CA TRP A 193 25.95 -18.41 12.35
C TRP A 193 26.00 -19.25 11.08
N ALA A 194 25.86 -20.55 11.25
CA ALA A 194 24.87 -21.32 10.51
C ALA A 194 24.66 -22.65 11.23
N MET A 195 23.45 -23.20 11.13
CA MET A 195 23.03 -24.52 11.63
C MET A 195 22.45 -24.54 13.05
N ALA A 196 21.23 -24.00 13.19
CA ALA A 196 20.24 -24.65 14.05
C ALA A 196 19.10 -25.15 13.13
N THR A 197 19.18 -26.45 12.88
CA THR A 197 18.28 -27.29 12.09
C THR A 197 16.90 -27.45 12.74
N ALA A 198 15.90 -27.71 11.89
CA ALA A 198 14.46 -27.73 12.15
C ALA A 198 13.93 -28.86 13.07
N ALA A 199 14.53 -29.11 14.24
CA ALA A 199 14.14 -30.24 15.10
C ALA A 199 13.68 -29.89 16.53
N GLU A 200 13.52 -28.62 16.90
CA GLU A 200 13.29 -28.23 18.31
C GLU A 200 11.91 -27.60 18.62
N TRP A 201 10.90 -27.76 17.77
CA TRP A 201 9.54 -27.23 18.03
C TRP A 201 8.54 -28.24 18.64
N LEU A 202 8.98 -29.45 18.96
CA LEU A 202 8.17 -30.45 19.68
C LEU A 202 8.71 -30.63 21.11
N GLN A 203 8.52 -29.63 21.98
CA GLN A 203 8.34 -29.75 23.43
C GLN A 203 8.30 -28.37 24.09
N LEU A 204 7.10 -27.81 24.29
CA LEU A 204 6.86 -26.81 25.34
C LEU A 204 5.79 -27.36 26.29
N PRO A 205 6.09 -27.53 27.59
CA PRO A 205 5.08 -27.88 28.59
C PRO A 205 4.21 -26.67 28.94
N VAL A 206 2.91 -26.93 29.09
CA VAL A 206 1.90 -26.02 29.66
C VAL A 206 2.25 -25.73 31.12
N ALA A 207 2.52 -24.46 31.46
CA ALA A 207 2.61 -24.02 32.85
C ALA A 207 1.26 -23.47 33.31
N ILE A 208 0.58 -24.25 34.16
CA ILE A 208 -0.56 -23.83 34.99
C ILE A 208 0.01 -22.96 36.12
N GLY A 209 -0.36 -21.68 36.15
CA GLY A 209 -0.11 -20.80 37.28
C GLY A 209 -1.25 -20.91 38.30
N ALA A 210 -0.96 -21.47 39.46
CA ALA A 210 -1.80 -21.34 40.65
C ALA A 210 -1.32 -20.11 41.46
N ASN A 211 -2.27 -19.22 41.76
CA ASN A 211 -2.39 -18.48 43.01
C ASN A 211 -3.88 -18.22 43.23
#